data_AF-A0A1R2C1Y9-F1
#
_entry.id   AF-A0A1R2C1Y9-F1
#
_cell.length_a   1.000
_cell.length_b   1.000
_cell.length_c   1.000
_cell.angle_alpha   90.00
_cell.angle_beta   90.00
_cell.angle_gamma   90.00
#
_symmetry.space_group_name_H-M   'P 1'
#
loop_
_entity.id
_entity.type
_entity.pdbx_description
1 polymer ?
#
loop_
_entity_poly.entity_id
_entity_poly.type
_entity_poly.pdbx_seq_one_letter_code
_entity_poly.pdbx_strand_id
1 'polypeptide(L)'
;MSNQSIPPNEDLMRKIVVLRKALQKESEDRQKEFDELESLKKKLSILELTLSEKDTQIQIISSERLHLEAEVEKLSQTSNSSTPLQGINKSVATLEQQNKKLLDEYNLSKHQNIELKAKYDNLTQKQNEIKKQIMAKDGHLKSVLEELKINLEEATREKELIEKDLEISRSAYFTLSDSYNKLQNEYQENLEKQKNLGEEIINFTKELQAKQTQLSKLNERLLKQSENEAILSNRLMQYKNELAEAESYYQKHEVVKINSLNNTQAIIVLKHDHTGEYVIEIEERKDKMVYGIKSVENVGRHPHNERRFFIRMADNSVIEFESVNAESIVMKINFFLDKARE
;
A
#
# COMPACT_ATOMS: atom_id res chain seq x y z
N MET A 1 -33.62 9.20 17.58
CA MET A 1 -32.29 9.38 18.20
C MET A 1 -31.26 8.92 17.21
N SER A 2 -30.64 9.86 16.52
CA SER A 2 -29.67 9.64 15.44
C SER A 2 -28.31 9.34 16.04
N ASN A 3 -27.94 8.06 16.11
CA ASN A 3 -26.57 7.63 16.39
C ASN A 3 -25.71 8.02 15.19
N GLN A 4 -25.12 9.21 15.25
CA GLN A 4 -24.05 9.61 14.34
C GLN A 4 -22.82 8.75 14.66
N SER A 5 -22.50 7.82 13.76
CA SER A 5 -21.27 7.06 13.79
C SER A 5 -20.11 8.03 13.68
N ILE A 6 -19.31 8.13 14.75
CA ILE A 6 -18.08 8.91 14.76
C ILE A 6 -17.16 8.33 13.66
N PRO A 7 -16.64 9.17 12.74
CA PRO A 7 -15.78 8.70 11.67
C PRO A 7 -14.53 8.00 12.26
N PRO A 8 -14.06 6.88 11.66
CA PRO A 8 -13.00 6.03 12.22
C PRO A 8 -11.71 6.78 12.63
N ASN A 9 -11.43 7.91 11.97
CA ASN A 9 -10.26 8.74 12.18
C ASN A 9 -10.30 9.54 13.52
N GLU A 10 -11.49 10.01 13.94
CA GLU A 10 -11.62 10.75 15.20
C GLU A 10 -11.51 9.84 16.43
N ASP A 11 -12.01 8.61 16.33
CA ASP A 11 -11.91 7.62 17.41
C ASP A 11 -10.45 7.16 17.62
N LEU A 12 -9.70 6.99 16.53
CA LEU A 12 -8.25 6.72 16.58
C LEU A 12 -7.47 7.86 17.24
N MET A 13 -7.77 9.11 16.89
CA MET A 13 -7.11 10.27 17.50
C MET A 13 -7.40 10.38 19.00
N ARG A 14 -8.64 10.12 19.42
CA ARG A 14 -8.99 10.07 20.85
C ARG A 14 -8.23 8.96 21.58
N LYS A 15 -8.13 7.77 21.00
CA LYS A 15 -7.34 6.65 21.56
C LYS A 15 -5.85 6.98 21.67
N ILE A 16 -5.26 7.62 20.67
CA ILE A 16 -3.85 8.06 20.70
C ILE A 16 -3.61 9.06 21.84
N VAL A 17 -4.51 10.02 22.05
CA VAL A 17 -4.38 10.99 23.15
C VAL A 17 -4.45 10.31 24.51
N VAL A 18 -5.36 9.34 24.69
CA VAL A 18 -5.47 8.56 25.93
C VAL A 18 -4.20 7.74 26.17
N LEU A 19 -3.68 7.07 25.13
CA LEU A 19 -2.45 6.28 25.22
C LEU A 19 -1.23 7.14 25.54
N ARG A 20 -1.11 8.34 24.95
CA ARG A 20 -0.03 9.29 25.29
C ARG A 20 -0.10 9.74 26.74
N LYS A 21 -1.30 10.04 27.25
CA LYS A 21 -1.49 10.39 28.66
C LYS A 21 -1.17 9.22 29.60
N ALA A 22 -1.57 8.00 29.23
CA ALA A 22 -1.27 6.80 30.01
C ALA A 22 0.24 6.55 30.06
N LEU A 23 0.93 6.64 28.92
CA LEU A 23 2.38 6.46 28.82
C LEU A 23 3.14 7.53 29.62
N GLN A 24 2.69 8.79 29.55
CA GLN A 24 3.30 9.86 30.35
C GLN A 24 3.13 9.60 31.85
N LYS A 25 1.92 9.23 32.29
CA LYS A 25 1.67 8.90 33.70
C LYS A 25 2.51 7.72 34.16
N GLU A 26 2.63 6.68 33.34
CA GLU A 26 3.47 5.51 33.63
C GLU A 26 4.95 5.88 33.76
N SER A 27 5.44 6.81 32.94
CA SER A 27 6.82 7.31 33.05
C SER A 27 7.05 8.12 34.34
N GLU A 28 6.06 8.91 34.75
CA GLU A 28 6.12 9.68 36.01
C GLU A 28 6.06 8.76 37.24
N ASP A 29 5.24 7.71 37.20
CA ASP A 29 5.14 6.74 38.29
C ASP A 29 6.41 5.88 38.40
N ARG A 30 7.01 5.46 37.26
CA ARG A 30 8.33 4.78 37.27
C ARG A 30 9.45 5.65 37.83
N GLN A 31 9.44 6.96 37.55
CA GLN A 31 10.43 7.87 38.12
C GLN A 31 10.30 7.96 39.64
N LYS A 32 9.07 8.03 40.17
CA LYS A 32 8.84 8.03 41.63
C LYS A 32 9.32 6.73 42.28
N GLU A 33 9.03 5.58 41.67
CA GLU A 33 9.52 4.29 42.16
C GLU A 33 11.05 4.23 42.19
N PHE A 34 11.71 4.79 41.18
CA PHE A 34 13.17 4.89 41.14
C PHE A 34 13.72 5.76 42.29
N ASP A 35 13.13 6.93 42.51
CA ASP A 35 13.53 7.84 43.59
C ASP A 35 13.31 7.21 44.98
N GLU A 36 12.23 6.44 45.16
CA GLU A 36 11.96 5.67 46.38
C GLU A 36 12.98 4.55 46.61
N LEU A 37 13.33 3.80 45.57
CA LEU A 37 14.37 2.77 45.62
C LEU A 37 15.73 3.36 45.98
N GLU A 38 16.07 4.52 45.42
CA GLU A 38 17.33 5.18 45.74
C GLU A 38 17.37 5.67 47.20
N SER A 39 16.24 6.15 47.72
CA SER A 39 16.08 6.49 49.14
C SER A 39 16.21 5.27 50.05
N LEU A 40 15.58 4.15 49.71
CA LEU A 40 15.69 2.89 50.45
C LEU A 40 17.13 2.36 50.45
N LYS A 41 17.82 2.42 49.30
CA LYS A 41 19.23 2.03 49.20
C LYS A 41 20.13 2.85 50.13
N LYS A 42 19.90 4.17 50.23
CA LYS A 42 20.62 5.04 51.17
C LYS A 42 20.34 4.65 52.63
N LYS A 43 19.08 4.37 52.98
CA LYS A 43 18.71 3.89 54.34
C LYS A 43 19.36 2.55 54.68
N LEU A 44 19.40 1.63 53.72
CA LEU A 44 19.97 0.30 53.90
C LEU A 44 21.49 0.38 54.15
N SER A 45 22.20 1.23 53.40
CA SER A 45 23.63 1.49 53.62
C SER A 45 23.92 2.06 55.02
N ILE A 46 23.06 2.95 55.54
CA ILE A 46 23.18 3.46 56.91
C ILE A 46 22.97 2.35 57.94
N LEU A 47 22.00 1.46 57.72
CA LEU A 47 21.75 0.32 58.61
C LEU A 47 22.90 -0.69 58.60
N GLU A 48 23.48 -0.98 57.44
CA GLU A 48 24.67 -1.84 57.31
C GLU A 48 25.86 -1.28 58.10
N LEU A 49 26.11 0.03 57.99
CA LEU A 49 27.15 0.71 58.77
C LEU A 49 26.88 0.58 60.28
N THR A 50 25.63 0.83 60.70
CA THR A 50 25.22 0.75 62.11
C THR A 50 25.36 -0.67 62.67
N LEU A 51 25.03 -1.69 61.86
CA LEU A 51 25.22 -3.09 62.25
C LEU A 51 26.70 -3.43 62.45
N SER A 52 27.56 -2.98 61.54
CA SER A 52 29.00 -3.16 61.67
C SER A 52 29.57 -2.49 62.93
N GLU A 53 29.11 -1.29 63.27
CA GLU A 53 29.45 -0.61 64.53
C GLU A 53 28.97 -1.39 65.77
N LYS A 54 27.81 -2.04 65.70
CA LYS A 54 27.30 -2.85 66.81
C LYS A 54 28.04 -4.17 66.96
N ASP A 55 28.43 -4.82 65.87
CA ASP A 55 29.25 -6.04 65.92
C ASP A 55 30.62 -5.78 66.55
N THR A 56 31.24 -4.65 66.23
CA THR A 56 32.50 -4.25 66.87
C THR A 56 32.32 -3.96 68.37
N GLN A 57 31.21 -3.31 68.78
CA GLN A 57 30.89 -3.13 70.21
C GLN A 57 30.69 -4.47 70.94
N ILE A 58 30.01 -5.43 70.31
CA ILE A 58 29.79 -6.75 70.90
C ILE A 58 31.11 -7.49 71.09
N GLN A 59 32.02 -7.42 70.12
CA GLN A 59 33.36 -8.01 70.25
C GLN A 59 34.16 -7.42 71.41
N ILE A 60 34.12 -6.09 71.59
CA ILE A 60 34.77 -5.42 72.71
C ILE A 60 34.22 -5.91 74.05
N ILE A 61 32.89 -5.89 74.23
CA ILE A 61 32.23 -6.35 75.46
C ILE A 61 32.53 -7.83 75.74
N SER A 62 32.54 -8.67 74.69
CA SER A 62 32.88 -10.09 74.83
C SER A 62 34.31 -10.28 75.34
N SER A 63 35.26 -9.44 74.91
CA SER A 63 36.65 -9.51 75.37
C SER A 63 36.81 -9.05 76.81
N GLU A 64 36.09 -8.01 77.24
CA GLU A 64 36.08 -7.54 78.63
C GLU A 64 35.47 -8.57 79.58
N ARG A 65 34.40 -9.25 79.15
CA ARG A 65 33.77 -10.31 79.94
C ARG A 65 34.74 -11.48 80.20
N LEU A 66 35.50 -11.90 79.19
CA LEU A 66 36.51 -12.94 79.34
C LEU A 66 37.63 -12.54 80.31
N HIS A 67 38.01 -11.26 80.32
CA HIS A 67 39.00 -10.74 81.27
C HIS A 67 38.46 -10.76 82.72
N LEU A 68 37.20 -10.35 82.93
CA LEU A 68 36.57 -10.37 84.25
C LEU A 68 36.36 -11.79 84.77
N GLU A 69 36.00 -12.74 83.91
CA GLU A 69 35.88 -14.16 84.28
C GLU A 69 37.23 -14.73 84.76
N ALA A 70 38.33 -14.38 84.09
CA ALA A 70 39.69 -14.79 84.49
C ALA A 70 40.16 -14.16 85.82
N GLU A 71 39.66 -12.97 86.18
CA GLU A 71 40.01 -12.28 87.43
C GLU A 71 39.25 -12.86 88.62
N VAL A 72 37.99 -13.24 88.43
CA VAL A 72 37.17 -13.94 89.44
C VAL A 72 37.74 -15.33 89.76
N GLU A 73 38.28 -16.03 88.77
CA GLU A 73 38.92 -17.34 88.95
C GLU A 73 40.25 -17.28 89.72
N LYS A 74 40.96 -16.13 89.69
CA LYS A 74 42.14 -15.89 90.53
C LYS A 74 41.78 -15.62 92.00
N LEU A 75 40.65 -14.96 92.26
CA LEU A 75 40.20 -14.61 93.61
C LEU A 75 39.59 -15.81 94.37
N SER A 76 39.07 -16.81 93.67
CA SER A 76 38.53 -18.03 94.28
C SER A 76 39.60 -19.02 94.77
N GLN A 77 40.87 -18.85 94.38
CA GLN A 77 41.99 -19.71 94.80
C GLN A 77 42.72 -19.24 96.08
N THR A 78 42.34 -18.10 96.67
CA THR A 78 43.03 -17.53 97.86
C THR A 78 42.32 -17.72 99.21
N SER A 79 41.23 -18.48 99.29
CA SER A 79 40.52 -18.71 100.55
C SER A 79 40.41 -20.20 100.89
N ASN A 80 41.28 -20.68 101.79
CA ASN A 80 40.90 -21.41 103.02
C ASN A 80 42.12 -22.12 103.65
N SER A 81 42.78 -21.45 104.59
CA SER A 81 43.63 -22.09 105.60
C SER A 81 43.05 -21.79 106.99
N SER A 82 42.56 -22.82 107.68
CA SER A 82 42.34 -22.75 109.13
C SER A 82 42.69 -24.09 109.77
N THR A 83 43.87 -24.13 110.36
CA THR A 83 44.36 -25.17 111.28
C THR A 83 43.58 -25.13 112.62
N PRO A 84 43.46 -26.28 113.29
CA PRO A 84 42.75 -26.45 114.57
C PRO A 84 43.68 -26.11 115.75
N LEU A 85 43.14 -25.96 116.98
CA LEU A 85 43.68 -26.54 118.24
C LEU A 85 43.02 -25.97 119.53
N GLN A 86 42.74 -26.92 120.44
CA GLN A 86 42.96 -26.91 121.89
C GLN A 86 42.14 -26.01 122.84
N GLY A 87 41.22 -26.66 123.56
CA GLY A 87 41.46 -27.17 124.93
C GLY A 87 41.95 -26.18 125.98
N ILE A 88 41.02 -25.60 126.76
CA ILE A 88 41.28 -25.00 128.08
C ILE A 88 40.15 -25.41 129.01
N ASN A 89 40.50 -26.02 130.15
CA ASN A 89 39.58 -26.35 131.25
C ASN A 89 38.84 -25.09 131.71
N LYS A 90 37.54 -25.07 131.47
CA LYS A 90 36.63 -23.98 131.80
C LYS A 90 35.69 -24.44 132.91
N SER A 91 35.43 -23.56 133.88
CA SER A 91 34.40 -23.73 134.90
C SER A 91 33.04 -24.02 134.25
N VAL A 92 32.21 -24.86 134.87
CA VAL A 92 30.88 -25.30 134.37
C VAL A 92 30.03 -24.11 133.89
N ALA A 93 30.05 -22.98 134.61
CA ALA A 93 29.33 -21.76 134.23
C ALA A 93 29.81 -21.13 132.91
N THR A 94 31.11 -21.17 132.62
CA THR A 94 31.67 -20.66 131.36
C THR A 94 31.41 -21.59 130.17
N LEU A 95 31.29 -22.90 130.41
CA LEU A 95 30.86 -23.87 129.40
C LEU A 95 29.36 -23.75 129.11
N GLU A 96 28.53 -23.54 130.12
CA GLU A 96 27.09 -23.29 129.95
C GLU A 96 26.83 -22.00 129.15
N GLN A 97 27.57 -20.92 129.43
CA GLN A 97 27.45 -19.68 128.68
C GLN A 97 27.92 -19.82 127.22
N GLN A 98 28.99 -20.59 126.97
CA GLN A 98 29.42 -20.91 125.61
C GLN A 98 28.42 -21.81 124.89
N ASN A 99 27.86 -22.83 125.55
CA ASN A 99 26.83 -23.69 124.97
C ASN A 99 25.57 -22.90 124.61
N LYS A 100 25.18 -21.92 125.45
CA LYS A 100 24.05 -21.03 125.14
C LYS A 100 24.34 -20.15 123.93
N LYS A 101 25.53 -19.52 123.85
CA LYS A 101 25.94 -18.74 122.67
C LYS A 101 26.02 -19.59 121.40
N LEU A 102 26.59 -20.79 121.48
CA LEU A 102 26.68 -21.73 120.36
C LEU A 102 25.29 -22.19 119.91
N LEU A 103 24.35 -22.38 120.84
CA LEU A 103 22.97 -22.72 120.52
C LEU A 103 22.25 -21.57 119.80
N ASP A 104 22.44 -20.32 120.26
CA ASP A 104 21.89 -19.13 119.61
C ASP A 104 22.50 -18.91 118.21
N GLU A 105 23.82 -19.07 118.06
CA GLU A 105 24.52 -19.02 116.76
C GLU A 105 24.08 -20.14 115.81
N TYR A 106 23.88 -21.35 116.33
CA TYR A 106 23.34 -22.48 115.57
C TYR A 106 21.92 -22.19 115.08
N ASN A 107 21.06 -21.66 115.95
CA ASN A 107 19.69 -21.30 115.59
C ASN A 107 19.65 -20.16 114.56
N LEU A 108 20.49 -19.14 114.70
CA LEU A 108 20.62 -18.05 113.73
C LEU A 108 21.11 -18.58 112.37
N SER A 109 22.15 -19.42 112.37
CA SER A 109 22.70 -20.03 111.15
C SER A 109 21.68 -20.95 110.47
N LYS A 110 20.90 -21.70 111.25
CA LYS A 110 19.80 -22.52 110.74
C LYS A 110 18.73 -21.67 110.07
N HIS A 111 18.38 -20.52 110.66
CA HIS A 111 17.39 -19.60 110.07
C HIS A 111 17.91 -18.97 108.78
N GLN A 112 19.17 -18.51 108.76
CA GLN A 112 19.82 -17.99 107.55
C GLN A 112 19.93 -19.04 106.44
N ASN A 113 20.22 -20.29 106.78
CA ASN A 113 20.28 -21.39 105.81
C ASN A 113 18.90 -21.66 105.19
N ILE A 114 17.82 -21.64 105.99
CA ILE A 114 16.44 -21.76 105.49
C ILE A 114 16.12 -20.61 104.52
N GLU A 115 16.46 -19.36 104.88
CA GLU A 115 16.20 -18.20 104.02
C GLU A 115 17.01 -18.24 102.71
N LEU A 116 18.30 -18.61 102.79
CA LEU A 116 19.15 -18.79 101.61
C LEU A 116 18.66 -19.93 100.72
N LYS A 117 18.18 -21.02 101.30
CA LYS A 117 17.60 -22.13 100.55
C LYS A 117 16.31 -21.72 99.83
N ALA A 118 15.43 -20.97 100.48
CA ALA A 118 14.24 -20.42 99.84
C ALA A 118 14.59 -19.45 98.70
N LYS A 119 15.62 -18.60 98.86
CA LYS A 119 16.12 -17.72 97.79
C LYS A 119 16.71 -18.51 96.63
N TYR A 120 17.48 -19.56 96.92
CA TYR A 120 18.05 -20.46 95.92
C TYR A 120 16.97 -21.18 95.11
N ASP A 121 15.95 -21.73 95.79
CA ASP A 121 14.84 -22.43 95.12
C ASP A 121 14.05 -21.46 94.22
N ASN A 122 13.79 -20.22 94.68
CA ASN A 122 13.13 -19.17 93.90
C ASN A 122 13.95 -18.78 92.65
N LEU A 123 15.27 -18.58 92.81
CA LEU A 123 16.16 -18.26 91.69
C LEU A 123 16.22 -19.42 90.69
N THR A 124 16.28 -20.66 91.16
CA THR A 124 16.28 -21.86 90.30
C THR A 124 14.98 -21.95 89.50
N GLN A 125 13.84 -21.65 90.13
CA GLN A 125 12.54 -21.63 89.46
C GLN A 125 12.49 -20.52 88.39
N LYS A 126 12.93 -19.30 88.72
CA LYS A 126 13.03 -18.20 87.74
C LYS A 126 13.97 -18.52 86.59
N GLN A 127 15.12 -19.13 86.85
CA GLN A 127 16.06 -19.55 85.82
C GLN A 127 15.44 -20.58 84.87
N ASN A 128 14.69 -21.55 85.41
CA ASN A 128 13.97 -22.54 84.60
C ASN A 128 12.87 -21.90 83.74
N GLU A 129 12.16 -20.91 84.29
CA GLU A 129 11.15 -20.15 83.55
C GLU A 129 11.77 -19.36 82.39
N ILE A 130 12.86 -18.63 82.65
CA ILE A 130 13.62 -17.90 81.63
C ILE A 130 14.13 -18.86 80.56
N LYS A 131 14.67 -20.02 80.94
CA LYS A 131 15.16 -21.04 80.00
C LYS A 131 14.04 -21.54 79.08
N LYS A 132 12.83 -21.79 79.61
CA LYS A 132 11.67 -22.15 78.80
C LYS A 132 11.28 -21.05 77.82
N GLN A 133 11.28 -19.78 78.25
CA GLN A 133 10.97 -18.65 77.39
C GLN A 133 12.00 -18.48 76.26
N ILE A 134 13.29 -18.66 76.55
CA ILE A 134 14.35 -18.64 75.54
C ILE A 134 14.12 -19.73 74.49
N MET A 135 13.89 -20.97 74.92
CA MET A 135 13.63 -22.08 73.99
C MET A 135 12.38 -21.86 73.13
N ALA A 136 11.32 -21.28 73.71
CA ALA A 136 10.11 -20.94 72.97
C ALA A 136 10.36 -19.84 71.93
N LYS A 137 11.13 -18.80 72.28
CA LYS A 137 11.51 -17.74 71.35
C LYS A 137 12.43 -18.24 70.25
N ASP A 138 13.41 -19.08 70.56
CA ASP A 138 14.28 -19.70 69.56
C ASP A 138 13.49 -20.59 68.59
N GLY A 139 12.52 -21.34 69.09
CA GLY A 139 11.61 -22.13 68.26
C GLY A 139 10.79 -21.25 67.31
N HIS A 140 10.22 -20.15 67.81
CA HIS A 140 9.51 -19.19 66.99
C HIS A 140 10.42 -18.52 65.95
N LEU A 141 11.65 -18.15 66.32
CA LEU A 141 12.59 -17.51 65.41
C LEU A 141 12.98 -18.45 64.26
N LYS A 142 13.19 -19.73 64.56
CA LYS A 142 13.44 -20.76 63.54
C LYS A 142 12.26 -20.92 62.58
N SER A 143 11.03 -20.91 63.08
CA SER A 143 9.83 -20.97 62.24
C SER A 143 9.73 -19.78 61.29
N VAL A 144 9.94 -18.56 61.82
CA VAL A 144 9.91 -17.33 61.01
C VAL A 144 11.03 -17.31 59.98
N LEU A 145 12.24 -17.78 60.33
CA LEU A 145 13.34 -17.88 59.38
C LEU A 145 13.01 -18.85 58.24
N GLU A 146 12.36 -19.98 58.53
CA GLU A 146 11.97 -20.93 57.49
C GLU A 146 10.88 -20.36 56.58
N GLU A 147 9.87 -19.67 57.15
CA GLU A 147 8.84 -18.97 56.37
C GLU A 147 9.45 -17.88 55.47
N LEU A 148 10.36 -17.07 56.01
CA LEU A 148 11.05 -16.04 55.22
C LEU A 148 11.88 -16.64 54.09
N LYS A 149 12.52 -17.79 54.32
CA LYS A 149 13.30 -18.50 53.31
C LYS A 149 12.41 -19.01 52.18
N ILE A 150 11.26 -19.61 52.50
CA ILE A 150 10.27 -20.07 51.51
C ILE A 150 9.77 -18.88 50.68
N ASN A 151 9.36 -17.79 51.34
CA ASN A 151 8.87 -16.59 50.67
C ASN A 151 9.93 -15.97 49.74
N LEU A 152 11.20 -16.00 50.14
CA LEU A 152 12.30 -15.51 49.30
C LEU A 152 12.50 -16.40 48.06
N GLU A 153 12.43 -17.71 48.21
CA GLU A 153 12.52 -18.65 47.09
C GLU A 153 11.35 -18.47 46.10
N GLU A 154 10.13 -18.28 46.60
CA GLU A 154 8.95 -18.00 45.78
C GLU A 154 9.08 -16.66 45.03
N ALA A 155 9.45 -15.59 45.74
CA ALA A 155 9.67 -14.28 45.11
C ALA A 155 10.77 -14.31 44.05
N THR A 156 11.83 -15.11 44.27
CA THR A 156 12.90 -15.29 43.28
C THR A 156 12.40 -16.00 42.03
N ARG A 157 11.59 -17.06 42.18
CA ARG A 157 10.97 -17.74 41.04
C ARG A 157 10.00 -16.85 40.27
N GLU A 158 9.18 -16.05 40.96
CA GLU A 158 8.29 -15.09 40.31
C GLU A 158 9.07 -14.04 39.53
N LYS A 159 10.16 -13.52 40.11
CA LYS A 159 11.04 -12.59 39.42
C LYS A 159 11.61 -13.19 38.12
N GLU A 160 12.11 -14.43 38.18
CA GLU A 160 12.65 -15.12 36.99
C GLU A 160 11.58 -15.31 35.90
N LEU A 161 10.34 -15.64 36.29
CA LEU A 161 9.21 -15.75 35.36
C LEU A 161 8.91 -14.40 34.70
N ILE A 162 8.83 -13.32 35.48
CA ILE A 162 8.58 -11.97 34.97
C ILE A 162 9.69 -11.52 34.03
N GLU A 163 10.96 -11.77 34.36
CA GLU A 163 12.10 -11.45 33.49
C GLU A 163 12.05 -12.21 32.17
N LYS A 164 11.63 -13.49 32.19
CA LYS A 164 11.45 -14.29 30.99
C LYS A 164 10.30 -13.76 30.13
N ASP A 165 9.17 -13.40 30.72
CA ASP A 165 8.02 -12.85 30.00
C ASP A 165 8.35 -11.47 29.40
N LEU A 166 9.14 -10.66 30.11
CA LEU A 166 9.66 -9.40 29.61
C LEU A 166 10.52 -9.60 28.35
N GLU A 167 11.41 -10.59 28.37
CA GLU A 167 12.28 -10.89 27.23
C GLU A 167 11.49 -11.42 26.02
N ILE A 168 10.49 -12.28 26.26
CA ILE A 168 9.57 -12.74 25.21
C ILE A 168 8.81 -11.54 24.62
N SER A 169 8.30 -10.65 25.45
CA SER A 169 7.56 -9.46 25.01
C SER A 169 8.44 -8.51 24.20
N ARG A 170 9.69 -8.29 24.63
CA ARG A 170 10.69 -7.50 23.89
C ARG A 170 10.98 -8.09 22.51
N SER A 171 11.22 -9.40 22.44
CA SER A 171 11.45 -10.10 21.18
C SER A 171 10.25 -10.01 20.23
N ALA A 172 9.03 -10.18 20.76
CA ALA A 172 7.79 -10.02 20.00
C ALA A 172 7.63 -8.58 19.48
N TYR A 173 7.95 -7.58 20.30
CA TYR A 173 7.94 -6.18 19.91
C TYR A 173 8.92 -5.89 18.77
N PHE A 174 10.16 -6.37 18.85
CA PHE A 174 11.14 -6.20 17.75
C PHE A 174 10.65 -6.83 16.45
N THR A 175 10.13 -8.06 16.53
CA THR A 175 9.57 -8.75 15.35
C THR A 175 8.41 -7.97 14.73
N LEU A 176 7.51 -7.44 15.56
CA LEU A 176 6.38 -6.63 15.11
C LEU A 176 6.85 -5.30 14.51
N SER A 177 7.82 -4.64 15.12
CA SER A 177 8.43 -3.41 14.61
C SER A 177 9.07 -3.63 13.24
N ASP A 178 9.80 -4.73 13.05
CA ASP A 178 10.38 -5.09 11.76
C ASP A 178 9.31 -5.36 10.71
N SER A 179 8.24 -6.08 11.07
CA SER A 179 7.11 -6.30 10.18
C SER A 179 6.41 -5.00 9.80
N TYR A 180 6.26 -4.08 10.75
CA TYR A 180 5.68 -2.76 10.51
C TYR A 180 6.54 -1.94 9.54
N ASN A 181 7.85 -1.90 9.75
CA ASN A 181 8.78 -1.20 8.88
C ASN A 181 8.76 -1.75 7.44
N LYS A 182 8.71 -3.08 7.29
CA LYS A 182 8.55 -3.72 5.96
C LYS A 182 7.26 -3.29 5.29
N LEU A 183 6.15 -3.36 6.01
CA LEU A 183 4.84 -2.97 5.48
C LEU A 183 4.78 -1.48 5.12
N GLN A 184 5.44 -0.63 5.91
CA GLN A 184 5.55 0.80 5.64
C GLN A 184 6.34 1.08 4.36
N ASN A 185 7.43 0.35 4.13
CA ASN A 185 8.22 0.46 2.89
C ASN A 185 7.40 -0.02 1.68
N GLU A 186 6.74 -1.17 1.77
CA GLU A 186 5.86 -1.67 0.70
C GLU A 186 4.73 -0.70 0.37
N TYR A 187 4.16 -0.04 1.39
CA TYR A 187 3.14 0.98 1.20
C TYR A 187 3.68 2.20 0.42
N GLN A 188 4.88 2.68 0.75
CA GLN A 188 5.51 3.79 0.03
C GLN A 188 5.84 3.43 -1.42
N GLU A 189 6.39 2.23 -1.66
CA GLU A 189 6.64 1.74 -3.02
C GLU A 189 5.35 1.66 -3.85
N ASN A 190 4.25 1.20 -3.25
CA ASN A 190 2.97 1.13 -3.93
C ASN A 190 2.37 2.51 -4.23
N LEU A 191 2.58 3.50 -3.36
CA LEU A 191 2.20 4.88 -3.62
C LEU A 191 2.97 5.47 -4.82
N GLU A 192 4.28 5.23 -4.90
CA GLU A 192 5.08 5.67 -6.04
C GLU A 192 4.65 4.99 -7.35
N LYS A 193 4.44 3.67 -7.33
CA LYS A 193 3.91 2.93 -8.48
C LYS A 193 2.55 3.46 -8.91
N GLN A 194 1.65 3.72 -7.98
CA GLN A 194 0.33 4.28 -8.27
C GLN A 194 0.44 5.66 -8.92
N LYS A 195 1.34 6.52 -8.44
CA LYS A 195 1.59 7.83 -9.03
C LYS A 195 2.09 7.71 -10.47
N ASN A 196 3.10 6.86 -10.70
CA ASN A 196 3.67 6.64 -12.04
C ASN A 196 2.61 6.12 -13.03
N LEU A 197 1.81 5.13 -12.63
CA LEU A 197 0.69 4.63 -13.44
C LEU A 197 -0.36 5.70 -13.71
N GLY A 198 -0.64 6.57 -12.73
CA GLY A 198 -1.51 7.72 -12.92
C GLY A 198 -1.01 8.69 -13.99
N GLU A 199 0.30 8.97 -14.00
CA GLU A 199 0.95 9.81 -15.02
C GLU A 199 0.91 9.15 -16.41
N GLU A 200 1.16 7.83 -16.49
CA GLU A 200 1.03 7.06 -17.74
C GLU A 200 -0.39 7.10 -18.30
N ILE A 201 -1.41 6.91 -17.47
CA ILE A 201 -2.81 6.98 -17.88
C ILE A 201 -3.15 8.36 -18.45
N ILE A 202 -2.68 9.44 -17.81
CA ILE A 202 -2.90 10.81 -18.29
C ILE A 202 -2.25 10.99 -19.68
N ASN A 203 -1.03 10.49 -19.87
CA ASN A 203 -0.33 10.59 -21.14
C ASN A 203 -1.04 9.80 -22.24
N PHE A 204 -1.41 8.54 -21.99
CA PHE A 204 -2.17 7.74 -22.95
C PHE A 204 -3.53 8.35 -23.28
N THR A 205 -4.21 8.94 -22.30
CA THR A 205 -5.49 9.62 -22.54
C THR A 205 -5.32 10.80 -23.51
N LYS A 206 -4.26 11.61 -23.34
CA LYS A 206 -3.94 12.71 -24.25
C LYS A 206 -3.61 12.21 -25.66
N GLU A 207 -2.82 11.16 -25.77
CA GLU A 207 -2.48 10.54 -27.06
C GLU A 207 -3.73 10.01 -27.77
N LEU A 208 -4.61 9.34 -27.04
CA LEU A 208 -5.85 8.78 -27.58
C LEU A 208 -6.77 9.88 -28.10
N GLN A 209 -6.93 10.99 -27.36
CA GLN A 209 -7.68 12.16 -27.81
C GLN A 209 -7.09 12.79 -29.08
N ALA A 210 -5.76 12.89 -29.16
CA ALA A 210 -5.08 13.39 -30.35
C ALA A 210 -5.31 12.49 -31.57
N LYS A 211 -5.23 11.16 -31.39
CA LYS A 211 -5.51 10.17 -32.45
C LYS A 211 -6.97 10.19 -32.88
N GLN A 212 -7.90 10.31 -31.94
CA GLN A 212 -9.33 10.42 -32.25
C GLN A 212 -9.63 11.69 -33.07
N THR A 213 -8.98 12.81 -32.73
CA THR A 213 -9.08 14.06 -33.51
C THR A 213 -8.49 13.89 -34.92
N GLN A 214 -7.35 13.21 -35.07
CA GLN A 214 -6.77 12.91 -36.36
C GLN A 214 -7.68 12.02 -37.22
N LEU A 215 -8.27 10.98 -36.63
CA LEU A 215 -9.19 10.07 -37.29
C LEU A 215 -10.45 10.80 -37.77
N SER A 216 -11.03 11.66 -36.94
CA SER A 216 -12.17 12.51 -37.32
C SER A 216 -11.83 13.40 -38.53
N LYS A 217 -10.68 14.07 -38.53
CA LYS A 217 -10.23 14.89 -39.69
C LYS A 217 -10.01 14.06 -40.95
N LEU A 218 -9.52 12.83 -40.82
CA LEU A 218 -9.29 11.94 -41.95
C LEU A 218 -10.62 11.45 -42.55
N ASN A 219 -11.60 11.11 -41.69
CA ASN A 219 -12.94 10.76 -42.13
C ASN A 219 -13.64 11.91 -42.85
N GLU A 220 -13.54 13.14 -42.34
CA GLU A 220 -14.07 14.32 -43.02
C GLU A 220 -13.44 14.53 -44.41
N ARG A 221 -12.13 14.34 -44.54
CA ARG A 221 -11.44 14.43 -45.83
C ARG A 221 -11.90 13.34 -46.80
N LEU A 222 -12.08 12.12 -46.30
CA LEU A 222 -12.52 10.99 -47.11
C LEU A 222 -13.96 11.19 -47.60
N LEU A 223 -14.85 11.70 -46.75
CA LEU A 223 -16.21 12.09 -47.15
C LEU A 223 -16.19 13.15 -48.25
N LYS A 224 -15.44 14.24 -48.08
CA LYS A 224 -15.30 15.28 -49.12
C LYS A 224 -14.72 14.73 -50.42
N GLN A 225 -13.75 13.82 -50.33
CA GLN A 225 -13.18 13.19 -51.51
C GLN A 225 -14.22 12.33 -52.24
N SER A 226 -15.01 11.53 -51.50
CA SER A 226 -16.10 10.73 -52.08
C SER A 226 -17.16 11.59 -52.76
N GLU A 227 -17.55 12.72 -52.15
CA GLU A 227 -18.46 13.69 -52.77
C GLU A 227 -17.87 14.27 -54.07
N ASN A 228 -16.59 14.64 -54.07
CA ASN A 228 -15.90 15.14 -55.26
C ASN A 228 -15.81 14.08 -56.36
N GLU A 229 -15.51 12.83 -56.01
CA GLU A 229 -15.47 11.70 -56.96
C GLU A 229 -16.86 11.46 -57.58
N ALA A 230 -17.93 11.55 -56.79
CA ALA A 230 -19.30 11.45 -57.30
C ALA A 230 -19.64 12.60 -58.27
N ILE A 231 -19.26 13.84 -57.94
CA ILE A 231 -19.44 15.00 -58.83
C ILE A 231 -18.67 14.81 -60.14
N LEU A 232 -17.40 14.40 -60.06
CA LEU A 232 -16.56 14.15 -61.23
C LEU A 232 -17.12 13.03 -62.10
N SER A 233 -17.58 11.94 -61.50
CA SER A 233 -18.23 10.83 -62.21
C SER A 233 -19.49 11.29 -62.96
N ASN A 234 -20.36 12.08 -62.30
CA ASN A 234 -21.55 12.65 -62.92
C ASN A 234 -21.20 13.57 -64.10
N ARG A 235 -20.21 14.45 -63.95
CA ARG A 235 -19.75 15.32 -65.06
C ARG A 235 -19.16 14.50 -66.21
N LEU A 236 -18.39 13.46 -65.92
CA LEU A 236 -17.81 12.59 -66.94
C LEU A 236 -18.92 11.85 -67.71
N MET A 237 -19.99 11.44 -67.04
CA MET A 237 -21.16 10.86 -67.68
C MET A 237 -21.90 11.87 -68.56
N GLN A 238 -22.07 13.12 -68.10
CA GLN A 238 -22.62 14.21 -68.92
C GLN A 238 -21.80 14.44 -70.18
N TYR A 239 -20.48 14.62 -70.07
CA TYR A 239 -19.61 14.81 -71.22
C TYR A 239 -19.59 13.62 -72.17
N LYS A 240 -19.72 12.39 -71.67
CA LYS A 240 -19.89 11.20 -72.52
C LYS A 240 -21.20 11.24 -73.30
N ASN A 241 -22.29 11.66 -72.66
CA ASN A 241 -23.58 11.80 -73.34
C ASN A 241 -23.52 12.91 -74.39
N GLU A 242 -22.98 14.09 -74.04
CA GLU A 242 -22.78 15.21 -74.98
C GLU A 242 -21.88 14.81 -76.16
N LEU A 243 -20.81 14.06 -75.91
CA LEU A 243 -19.93 13.55 -76.96
C LEU A 243 -20.66 12.53 -77.86
N ALA A 244 -21.40 11.59 -77.28
CA ALA A 244 -22.18 10.61 -78.05
C ALA A 244 -23.27 11.28 -78.89
N GLU A 245 -23.91 12.32 -78.35
CA GLU A 245 -24.82 13.19 -79.09
C GLU A 245 -24.09 13.87 -80.25
N ALA A 246 -22.97 14.57 -80.00
CA ALA A 246 -22.18 15.21 -81.05
C ALA A 246 -21.69 14.24 -82.15
N GLU A 247 -21.21 13.05 -81.77
CA GLU A 247 -20.80 11.97 -82.69
C GLU A 247 -22.00 11.41 -83.48
N SER A 248 -23.20 11.37 -82.89
CA SER A 248 -24.41 10.99 -83.62
C SER A 248 -24.75 11.98 -84.73
N TYR A 249 -24.46 13.28 -84.51
CA TYR A 249 -24.81 14.35 -85.43
C TYR A 249 -23.77 14.59 -86.51
N TYR A 250 -22.48 14.49 -86.21
CA TYR A 250 -21.41 14.78 -87.17
C TYR A 250 -20.81 13.50 -87.74
N GLN A 251 -21.14 13.17 -88.99
CA GLN A 251 -20.62 11.99 -89.66
C GLN A 251 -20.01 12.33 -91.00
N LYS A 252 -18.70 12.07 -91.13
CA LYS A 252 -17.90 12.37 -92.31
C LYS A 252 -17.64 11.09 -93.10
N HIS A 253 -18.02 11.10 -94.37
CA HIS A 253 -17.88 9.99 -95.28
C HIS A 253 -17.08 10.42 -96.51
N GLU A 254 -15.97 9.73 -96.75
CA GLU A 254 -15.18 9.92 -97.96
C GLU A 254 -15.83 9.17 -99.12
N VAL A 255 -16.11 9.89 -100.20
CA VAL A 255 -16.78 9.38 -101.39
C VAL A 255 -16.10 9.91 -102.65
N VAL A 256 -16.44 9.33 -103.79
CA VAL A 256 -16.05 9.83 -105.10
C VAL A 256 -17.32 10.22 -105.83
N LYS A 257 -17.54 11.50 -106.08
CA LYS A 257 -18.68 11.96 -106.88
C LYS A 257 -18.46 11.56 -108.33
N ILE A 258 -19.48 10.97 -108.93
CA ILE A 258 -19.50 10.51 -110.31
C ILE A 258 -20.24 11.56 -111.13
N ASN A 259 -19.53 12.19 -112.06
CA ASN A 259 -20.16 13.01 -113.11
C ASN A 259 -19.91 12.34 -114.46
N SER A 260 -20.76 12.65 -115.45
CA SER A 260 -20.62 12.11 -116.81
C SER A 260 -19.29 12.43 -117.51
N LEU A 261 -18.55 13.43 -117.01
CA LEU A 261 -17.29 13.92 -117.58
C LEU A 261 -16.04 13.59 -116.73
N ASN A 262 -16.18 13.48 -115.41
CA ASN A 262 -15.07 13.21 -114.50
C ASN A 262 -15.53 12.68 -113.13
N ASN A 263 -14.65 11.93 -112.48
CA ASN A 263 -14.85 11.50 -111.09
C ASN A 263 -13.98 12.37 -110.18
N THR A 264 -14.56 12.89 -109.11
CA THR A 264 -13.86 13.78 -108.16
C THR A 264 -14.00 13.27 -106.74
N GLN A 265 -12.92 13.34 -105.96
CA GLN A 265 -12.98 13.04 -104.53
C GLN A 265 -13.85 14.10 -103.85
N ALA A 266 -14.82 13.63 -103.09
CA ALA A 266 -15.74 14.46 -102.34
C ALA A 266 -15.89 13.90 -100.92
N ILE A 267 -16.35 14.73 -100.02
CA ILE A 267 -16.64 14.34 -98.64
C ILE A 267 -18.08 14.69 -98.37
N ILE A 268 -18.87 13.69 -97.99
CA ILE A 268 -20.22 13.90 -97.50
C ILE A 268 -20.14 14.02 -95.98
N VAL A 269 -20.59 15.15 -95.46
CA VAL A 269 -20.72 15.40 -94.03
C VAL A 269 -22.21 15.54 -93.72
N LEU A 270 -22.72 14.61 -92.93
CA LEU A 270 -24.04 14.73 -92.32
C LEU A 270 -23.86 15.50 -91.02
N LYS A 271 -24.58 16.60 -90.84
CA LYS A 271 -24.48 17.47 -89.66
C LYS A 271 -25.78 18.23 -89.39
N HIS A 272 -25.84 18.91 -88.25
CA HIS A 272 -26.83 19.96 -88.02
C HIS A 272 -26.33 21.31 -88.54
N ASP A 273 -27.24 22.12 -89.07
CA ASP A 273 -26.97 23.53 -89.29
C ASP A 273 -27.17 24.35 -88.00
N HIS A 274 -26.96 25.67 -88.10
CA HIS A 274 -27.12 26.61 -86.98
C HIS A 274 -28.56 26.72 -86.46
N THR A 275 -29.54 26.16 -87.17
CA THR A 275 -30.96 26.12 -86.76
C THR A 275 -31.35 24.79 -86.12
N GLY A 276 -30.46 23.79 -86.12
CA GLY A 276 -30.73 22.45 -85.61
C GLY A 276 -31.41 21.53 -86.63
N GLU A 277 -31.49 21.92 -87.91
CA GLU A 277 -31.99 21.03 -88.96
C GLU A 277 -30.87 20.14 -89.51
N TYR A 278 -31.21 18.91 -89.91
CA TYR A 278 -30.25 18.00 -90.54
C TYR A 278 -29.89 18.53 -91.94
N VAL A 279 -28.59 18.57 -92.25
CA VAL A 279 -28.07 18.98 -93.55
C VAL A 279 -27.02 17.99 -94.05
N ILE A 280 -26.97 17.84 -95.37
CA ILE A 280 -25.93 17.11 -96.10
C ILE A 280 -25.00 18.15 -96.71
N GLU A 281 -23.78 18.24 -96.21
CA GLU A 281 -22.70 19.01 -96.83
C GLU A 281 -21.87 18.09 -97.72
N ILE A 282 -21.73 18.47 -98.99
CA ILE A 282 -20.87 17.81 -99.96
C ILE A 282 -19.70 18.77 -100.23
N GLU A 283 -18.51 18.37 -99.79
CA GLU A 283 -17.28 19.13 -99.97
C GLU A 283 -16.46 18.53 -101.12
N GLU A 284 -16.26 19.31 -102.18
CA GLU A 284 -15.52 18.96 -103.39
C GLU A 284 -14.33 19.92 -103.53
N ARG A 285 -13.11 19.44 -103.22
CA ARG A 285 -11.88 20.26 -103.22
C ARG A 285 -11.97 21.49 -102.30
N LYS A 286 -12.33 22.66 -102.86
CA LYS A 286 -12.52 23.94 -102.12
C LYS A 286 -13.97 24.41 -102.13
N ASP A 287 -14.83 23.78 -102.93
CA ASP A 287 -16.23 24.14 -103.04
C ASP A 287 -17.04 23.31 -102.05
N LYS A 288 -17.95 23.98 -101.35
CA LYS A 288 -18.84 23.38 -100.36
C LYS A 288 -20.27 23.60 -100.79
N MET A 289 -21.00 22.52 -101.02
CA MET A 289 -22.43 22.55 -101.30
C MET A 289 -23.17 22.01 -100.08
N VAL A 290 -24.12 22.78 -99.55
CA VAL A 290 -24.91 22.37 -98.37
C VAL A 290 -26.35 22.23 -98.81
N TYR A 291 -26.91 21.03 -98.61
CA TYR A 291 -28.30 20.72 -98.90
C TYR A 291 -29.04 20.44 -97.59
N GLY A 292 -30.20 21.06 -97.39
CA GLY A 292 -31.10 20.67 -96.31
C GLY A 292 -31.59 19.24 -96.51
N ILE A 293 -31.69 18.42 -95.46
CA ILE A 293 -32.16 17.03 -95.59
C ILE A 293 -33.56 16.97 -96.21
N LYS A 294 -34.41 17.97 -95.92
CA LYS A 294 -35.77 18.11 -96.46
C LYS A 294 -35.79 18.30 -97.97
N SER A 295 -34.69 18.78 -98.54
CA SER A 295 -34.52 18.94 -99.99
C SER A 295 -34.11 17.64 -100.69
N VAL A 296 -33.83 16.57 -99.94
CA VAL A 296 -33.54 15.25 -100.50
C VAL A 296 -34.85 14.46 -100.58
N GLU A 297 -35.23 14.08 -101.79
CA GLU A 297 -36.45 13.30 -102.04
C GLU A 297 -36.21 11.81 -101.73
N ASN A 298 -35.09 11.27 -102.21
CA ASN A 298 -34.78 9.85 -102.09
C ASN A 298 -33.27 9.58 -102.18
N VAL A 299 -32.80 8.58 -101.43
CA VAL A 299 -31.43 8.06 -101.54
C VAL A 299 -31.49 6.56 -101.78
N GLY A 300 -30.87 6.12 -102.86
CA GLY A 300 -30.94 4.73 -103.31
C GLY A 300 -29.60 4.18 -103.74
N ARG A 301 -29.49 2.86 -103.76
CA ARG A 301 -28.33 2.17 -104.36
C ARG A 301 -28.45 2.14 -105.87
N HIS A 302 -27.30 2.16 -106.53
CA HIS A 302 -27.25 1.93 -107.96
C HIS A 302 -27.63 0.46 -108.27
N PRO A 303 -28.53 0.18 -109.23
CA PRO A 303 -29.06 -1.18 -109.47
C PRO A 303 -28.02 -2.24 -109.86
N HIS A 304 -26.89 -1.79 -110.41
CA HIS A 304 -25.87 -2.67 -110.99
C HIS A 304 -24.47 -2.51 -110.37
N ASN A 305 -24.30 -1.65 -109.35
CA ASN A 305 -23.00 -1.45 -108.70
C ASN A 305 -23.19 -1.17 -107.21
N GLU A 306 -22.76 -2.13 -106.39
CA GLU A 306 -22.93 -2.10 -104.93
C GLU A 306 -22.12 -1.00 -104.24
N ARG A 307 -21.08 -0.49 -104.89
CA ARG A 307 -20.27 0.63 -104.39
C ARG A 307 -20.83 1.98 -104.77
N ARG A 308 -21.91 2.03 -105.56
CA ARG A 308 -22.50 3.28 -106.04
C ARG A 308 -23.88 3.52 -105.43
N PHE A 309 -24.14 4.78 -105.14
CA PHE A 309 -25.43 5.24 -104.69
C PHE A 309 -25.73 6.61 -105.28
N PHE A 310 -27.00 7.00 -105.22
CA PHE A 310 -27.46 8.28 -105.71
C PHE A 310 -28.26 9.01 -104.63
N ILE A 311 -28.15 10.33 -104.63
CA ILE A 311 -29.01 11.23 -103.86
C ILE A 311 -29.86 11.99 -104.88
N ARG A 312 -31.18 11.82 -104.79
CA ARG A 312 -32.15 12.58 -105.58
C ARG A 312 -32.68 13.73 -104.73
N MET A 313 -32.53 14.94 -105.25
CA MET A 313 -33.04 16.16 -104.63
C MET A 313 -34.46 16.45 -105.12
N ALA A 314 -35.20 17.27 -104.38
CA ALA A 314 -36.58 17.66 -104.67
C ALA A 314 -36.75 18.47 -105.96
N ASP A 315 -35.67 19.03 -106.51
CA ASP A 315 -35.63 19.69 -107.82
C ASP A 315 -35.40 18.69 -108.99
N ASN A 316 -35.50 17.39 -108.72
CA ASN A 316 -35.17 16.27 -109.61
C ASN A 316 -33.69 16.17 -110.03
N SER A 317 -32.78 16.94 -109.42
CA SER A 317 -31.35 16.71 -109.62
C SER A 317 -30.92 15.39 -108.94
N VAL A 318 -30.08 14.62 -109.64
CA VAL A 318 -29.55 13.35 -109.14
C VAL A 318 -28.04 13.46 -109.11
N ILE A 319 -27.45 13.23 -107.93
CA ILE A 319 -26.01 13.19 -107.74
C ILE A 319 -25.60 11.76 -107.41
N GLU A 320 -24.68 11.20 -108.20
CA GLU A 320 -24.14 9.86 -108.00
C GLU A 320 -22.79 9.88 -107.29
N PHE A 321 -22.58 8.91 -106.42
CA PHE A 321 -21.37 8.74 -105.63
C PHE A 321 -20.90 7.29 -105.64
N GLU A 322 -19.59 7.10 -105.56
CA GLU A 322 -18.92 5.82 -105.33
C GLU A 322 -18.25 5.82 -103.95
N SER A 323 -18.47 4.79 -103.14
CA SER A 323 -17.79 4.61 -101.86
C SER A 323 -17.67 3.14 -101.50
N VAL A 324 -16.61 2.80 -100.77
CA VAL A 324 -16.42 1.45 -100.21
C VAL A 324 -17.53 1.10 -99.20
N ASN A 325 -18.12 2.12 -98.55
CA ASN A 325 -19.17 1.98 -97.55
C ASN A 325 -20.54 2.50 -98.03
N ALA A 326 -20.82 2.44 -99.34
CA ALA A 326 -22.05 2.97 -99.94
C ALA A 326 -23.34 2.50 -99.24
N GLU A 327 -23.41 1.22 -98.88
CA GLU A 327 -24.52 0.64 -98.10
C GLU A 327 -24.78 1.37 -96.78
N SER A 328 -23.73 1.56 -95.98
CA SER A 328 -23.82 2.23 -94.68
C SER A 328 -24.21 3.70 -94.84
N ILE A 329 -23.67 4.38 -95.86
CA ILE A 329 -23.98 5.79 -96.14
C ILE A 329 -25.44 5.95 -96.53
N VAL A 330 -25.96 5.11 -97.44
CA VAL A 330 -27.37 5.14 -97.87
C VAL A 330 -28.31 4.88 -96.70
N MET A 331 -28.03 3.85 -95.89
CA MET A 331 -28.85 3.55 -94.71
C MET A 331 -28.88 4.73 -93.73
N LYS A 332 -27.74 5.39 -93.51
CA LYS A 332 -27.66 6.54 -92.61
C LYS A 332 -28.40 7.76 -93.13
N ILE A 333 -28.25 8.09 -94.41
CA ILE A 333 -28.98 9.22 -95.00
C ILE A 333 -30.49 8.95 -94.95
N ASN A 334 -30.94 7.73 -95.26
CA ASN A 334 -32.34 7.35 -95.14
C ASN A 334 -32.85 7.41 -93.70
N PHE A 335 -32.06 6.99 -92.72
CA PHE A 335 -32.41 7.16 -91.30
C PHE A 335 -32.67 8.63 -90.93
N PHE A 336 -31.83 9.57 -91.40
CA PHE A 336 -32.04 11.00 -91.15
C PHE A 336 -33.23 11.57 -91.95
N LEU A 337 -33.50 11.03 -93.15
CA LEU A 337 -34.68 11.40 -93.93
C LEU A 337 -35.98 11.00 -93.25
N ASP A 338 -36.04 9.78 -92.72
CA ASP A 338 -37.20 9.27 -91.98
C ASP A 338 -37.41 10.09 -90.71
N LYS A 339 -36.35 10.37 -89.95
CA LYS A 339 -36.41 11.21 -88.74
C LYS A 339 -36.80 12.67 -89.02
N ALA A 340 -36.55 13.19 -90.21
CA ALA A 340 -36.96 14.54 -90.60
C ALA A 340 -38.40 14.62 -91.14
N ARG A 341 -39.03 13.47 -91.39
CA ARG A 341 -40.43 13.33 -91.87
C ARG A 341 -41.41 13.01 -90.75
N GLU A 342 -40.93 12.44 -89.64
CA GLU A 342 -41.61 12.39 -88.33
C GLU A 342 -41.70 13.79 -87.70
#